data_AF-S3C5Q0-F1
#
_entry.id   AF-S3C5Q0-F1
#
_cell.length_a   1.000
_cell.length_b   1.000
_cell.length_c   1.000
_cell.angle_alpha   90.00
_cell.angle_beta   90.00
_cell.angle_gamma   90.00
#
_symmetry.space_group_name_H-M   'P 1'
#
loop_
_entity.id
_entity.type
_entity.pdbx_description
1 polymer ?
#
loop_
_entity_poly.entity_id
_entity_poly.type
_entity_poly.pdbx_seq_one_letter_code
_entity_poly.pdbx_strand_id
1 'polypeptide(L)'
;MKWHRNPFFHTAVLPPSVAPSAMASARPSADLDSATAAAVRAAATRGSPGRTSTDVQQPPPPPQIQTQPPKESASPTSLTPTPLPPTTQQRVSFQEPRASLQLPQQEAQPRTSLNLHQQQQRASFQLPRRHSSQHSQSPPNGILAEAANRVAHGGSKPRRRKKVAKLTICEPSDHLTPYQAFYIFGIDGLGAFLLSGGINFAIGYAMYKTIDTDKHPIRLFQFPNTLAGDATVTIFIQTIMTWFIELVLVNRDLRSGHIQPIGFIKEPSNALVRWFLLLDRRPPKAAASSGSDEEASGDGGNAELSAPHDENCRCEKHVEQYEPGSWKHWAVFLVSQLLRALVVSVLMFMIMWAPTIGILAAIGDKRGGDWSFDGTSWAPPLFKLIYGGVLAALTTPPFAAFWLVRCGWALQANERHLEVAVASA
;
A
#
# COMPACT_ATOMS: atom_id res chain seq x y z
N MET A 1 -6.93 -9.54 24.78
CA MET A 1 -6.64 -8.31 24.00
C MET A 1 -7.93 -7.84 23.34
N LYS A 2 -8.50 -6.72 23.81
CA LYS A 2 -9.74 -6.13 23.28
C LYS A 2 -9.38 -5.12 22.19
N TRP A 3 -9.76 -5.41 20.95
CA TRP A 3 -9.45 -4.59 19.78
C TRP A 3 -10.64 -3.66 19.44
N HIS A 4 -10.66 -2.44 20.00
CA HIS A 4 -11.73 -1.47 19.74
C HIS A 4 -11.50 -0.58 18.50
N ARG A 5 -12.63 -0.25 17.86
CA ARG A 5 -12.98 0.90 16.99
C ARG A 5 -11.91 1.39 16.00
N ASN A 6 -12.06 1.00 14.73
CA ASN A 6 -11.25 1.50 13.62
C ASN A 6 -11.78 2.88 13.17
N PRO A 7 -10.97 3.96 13.18
CA PRO A 7 -11.41 5.30 12.77
C PRO A 7 -11.87 5.39 11.30
N PHE A 8 -11.52 4.43 10.45
CA PHE A 8 -12.04 4.41 9.07
C PHE A 8 -13.53 4.13 8.97
N PHE A 9 -14.11 3.39 9.91
CA PHE A 9 -15.48 2.91 9.78
C PHE A 9 -16.47 3.66 10.68
N HIS A 10 -16.06 4.13 11.86
CA HIS A 10 -16.96 4.91 12.72
C HIS A 10 -17.27 6.30 12.14
N THR A 11 -16.32 6.93 11.45
CA THR A 11 -16.55 8.19 10.74
C THR A 11 -17.37 8.00 9.46
N ALA A 12 -17.48 6.75 8.97
CA ALA A 12 -18.04 6.46 7.65
C ALA A 12 -19.44 5.84 7.68
N VAL A 13 -19.93 5.33 8.82
CA VAL A 13 -21.23 4.63 8.86
C VAL A 13 -22.24 5.22 9.85
N LEU A 14 -21.81 6.03 10.82
CA LEU A 14 -22.76 6.75 11.68
C LEU A 14 -23.13 8.09 11.04
N PRO A 15 -24.41 8.34 10.69
CA PRO A 15 -24.83 9.68 10.35
C PRO A 15 -24.58 10.60 11.55
N PRO A 16 -24.09 11.84 11.35
CA PRO A 16 -23.81 12.78 12.45
C PRO A 16 -25.06 13.23 13.24
N SER A 17 -26.24 12.70 12.90
CA SER A 17 -27.53 13.10 13.46
C SER A 17 -27.94 12.36 14.74
N VAL A 18 -27.23 11.30 15.16
CA VAL A 18 -27.62 10.46 16.32
C VAL A 18 -26.59 10.52 17.45
N ALA A 19 -25.69 11.51 17.44
CA ALA A 19 -24.94 11.83 18.64
C ALA A 19 -25.93 12.48 19.65
N PRO A 20 -26.15 11.91 20.85
CA PRO A 20 -26.98 12.55 21.85
C PRO A 20 -26.43 13.96 22.12
N SER A 21 -27.31 14.97 22.11
CA SER A 21 -27.03 16.42 22.22
C SER A 21 -26.27 16.87 23.48
N ALA A 22 -25.69 15.96 24.27
CA ALA A 22 -25.07 16.24 25.56
C ALA A 22 -23.58 16.66 25.50
N MET A 23 -22.94 16.76 24.32
CA MET A 23 -21.51 17.14 24.21
C MET A 23 -21.25 18.38 23.34
N ALA A 24 -22.06 19.43 23.48
CA ALA A 24 -21.79 20.73 22.87
C ALA A 24 -21.15 21.72 23.85
N SER A 25 -19.98 21.40 24.43
CA SER A 25 -19.13 22.41 25.09
C SER A 25 -17.68 21.93 25.23
N ALA A 26 -16.93 21.95 24.13
CA ALA A 26 -15.47 21.99 24.18
C ALA A 26 -14.96 22.73 22.95
N ARG A 27 -14.40 23.92 23.16
CA ARG A 27 -13.72 24.73 22.14
C ARG A 27 -12.32 24.15 21.90
N PRO A 28 -11.89 23.89 20.65
CA PRO A 28 -10.47 23.76 20.35
C PRO A 28 -9.87 25.14 20.09
N SER A 29 -8.75 25.44 20.76
CA SER A 29 -7.89 26.58 20.51
C SER A 29 -7.27 26.50 19.11
N ALA A 30 -7.38 27.58 18.36
CA ALA A 30 -6.72 27.76 17.08
C ALA A 30 -5.25 28.11 17.32
N ASP A 31 -4.33 27.19 17.02
CA ASP A 31 -2.90 27.49 16.80
C ASP A 31 -2.19 26.29 16.16
N LEU A 32 -2.48 26.04 14.88
CA LEU A 32 -1.69 25.06 14.09
C LEU A 32 -1.43 25.44 12.63
N ASP A 33 -1.92 26.60 12.17
CA ASP A 33 -1.71 27.04 10.78
C ASP A 33 -0.49 27.96 10.59
N SER A 34 0.22 28.34 11.66
CA SER A 34 1.37 29.26 11.58
C SER A 34 2.73 28.56 11.43
N ALA A 35 2.82 27.25 11.73
CA ALA A 35 4.10 26.53 11.72
C ALA A 35 4.55 26.06 10.33
N THR A 36 3.62 25.82 9.40
CA THR A 36 3.95 25.28 8.06
C THR A 36 4.35 26.37 7.07
N ALA A 37 3.94 27.62 7.28
CA ALA A 37 4.28 28.75 6.41
C ALA A 37 5.70 29.31 6.65
N ALA A 38 6.27 29.09 7.84
CA ALA A 38 7.62 29.56 8.18
C ALA A 38 8.74 28.66 7.61
N ALA A 39 8.48 27.35 7.46
CA ALA A 39 9.48 26.39 6.97
C ALA A 39 9.79 26.54 5.47
N VAL A 40 8.85 27.07 4.67
CA VAL A 40 9.03 27.24 3.22
C VAL A 40 9.80 28.53 2.86
N ARG A 41 9.86 29.53 3.74
CA ARG A 41 10.61 30.78 3.49
C ARG A 41 12.10 30.73 3.87
N ALA A 42 12.52 29.74 4.65
CA ALA A 42 13.92 29.63 5.09
C ALA A 42 14.86 28.95 4.06
N ALA A 43 14.32 28.40 2.96
CA ALA A 43 15.11 27.65 1.96
C ALA A 43 15.52 28.47 0.72
N ALA A 44 15.18 29.75 0.63
CA ALA A 44 15.33 30.55 -0.61
C ALA A 44 16.48 31.57 -0.61
N THR A 45 17.40 31.55 0.36
CA THR A 45 18.51 32.53 0.43
C THR A 45 19.82 31.87 0.84
N ARG A 46 20.61 31.46 -0.16
CA ARG A 46 22.07 31.19 -0.18
C ARG A 46 22.33 30.46 -1.51
N GLY A 47 23.23 30.82 -2.41
CA GLY A 47 24.30 31.80 -2.50
C GLY A 47 25.09 31.37 -3.74
N SER A 48 25.37 32.31 -4.65
CA SER A 48 26.26 32.10 -5.81
C SER A 48 27.70 31.99 -5.32
N PRO A 49 28.56 31.14 -5.90
CA PRO A 49 29.62 31.71 -6.76
C PRO A 49 30.14 30.78 -7.87
N GLY A 50 30.92 31.37 -8.79
CA GLY A 50 32.12 30.70 -9.32
C GLY A 50 32.08 30.28 -10.78
N ARG A 51 32.44 31.21 -11.66
CA ARG A 51 32.73 31.04 -13.08
C ARG A 51 34.14 30.46 -13.25
N THR A 52 34.30 29.32 -13.91
CA THR A 52 35.61 28.83 -14.40
C THR A 52 35.49 28.22 -15.80
N SER A 53 36.54 28.48 -16.58
CA SER A 53 36.71 28.26 -18.02
C SER A 53 36.57 26.80 -18.46
N THR A 54 35.90 26.59 -19.60
CA THR A 54 35.93 25.36 -20.39
C THR A 54 37.10 25.39 -21.37
N ASP A 55 38.13 24.58 -21.10
CA ASP A 55 39.09 24.12 -22.11
C ASP A 55 38.44 23.00 -22.94
N VAL A 56 38.59 23.12 -24.26
CA VAL A 56 38.10 22.16 -25.26
C VAL A 56 39.13 21.06 -25.41
N GLN A 57 38.83 19.86 -24.91
CA GLN A 57 39.68 18.69 -25.09
C GLN A 57 39.10 17.75 -26.15
N GLN A 58 39.88 17.59 -27.21
CA GLN A 58 39.61 16.86 -28.44
C GLN A 58 39.69 15.33 -28.20
N PRO A 59 38.81 14.51 -28.82
CA PRO A 59 38.83 13.06 -28.63
C PRO A 59 40.00 12.39 -29.38
N PRO A 60 40.58 11.30 -28.82
CA PRO A 60 41.67 10.55 -29.45
C PRO A 60 41.19 9.69 -30.64
N PRO A 61 42.08 9.40 -31.62
CA PRO A 61 41.76 8.61 -32.80
C PRO A 61 41.58 7.10 -32.50
N PRO A 62 40.80 6.38 -33.33
CA PRO A 62 40.53 4.96 -33.14
C PRO A 62 41.75 4.06 -33.44
N PRO A 63 41.85 2.89 -32.78
CA PRO A 63 42.97 1.95 -32.95
C PRO A 63 42.94 1.26 -34.31
N GLN A 64 44.12 1.13 -34.92
CA GLN A 64 44.33 0.46 -36.20
C GLN A 64 44.15 -1.06 -36.07
N ILE A 65 43.32 -1.62 -36.95
CA ILE A 65 43.09 -3.06 -37.12
C ILE A 65 44.32 -3.63 -37.86
N GLN A 66 45.07 -4.51 -37.19
CA GLN A 66 46.16 -5.27 -37.80
C GLN A 66 45.62 -6.63 -38.25
N THR A 67 45.39 -6.75 -39.55
CA THR A 67 45.02 -7.98 -40.27
C THR A 67 46.22 -8.94 -40.30
N GLN A 68 46.09 -10.13 -39.71
CA GLN A 68 46.99 -11.25 -39.97
C GLN A 68 46.36 -12.22 -41.00
N PRO A 69 47.13 -12.73 -41.97
CA PRO A 69 46.66 -13.63 -43.02
C PRO A 69 46.49 -15.09 -42.55
N PRO A 70 45.73 -15.91 -43.30
CA PRO A 70 45.34 -17.26 -42.90
C PRO A 70 46.52 -18.25 -43.05
N LYS A 71 46.70 -19.12 -42.04
CA LYS A 71 47.57 -20.29 -42.16
C LYS A 71 46.83 -21.42 -42.85
N GLU A 72 47.40 -21.79 -43.98
CA GLU A 72 46.97 -22.82 -44.91
C GLU A 72 47.21 -24.24 -44.36
N SER A 73 46.36 -25.14 -44.84
CA SER A 73 46.26 -26.56 -44.53
C SER A 73 47.40 -27.37 -45.15
N ALA A 74 47.97 -28.32 -44.41
CA ALA A 74 48.69 -29.47 -44.98
C ALA A 74 48.62 -30.68 -44.02
N SER A 75 47.85 -31.70 -44.43
CA SER A 75 48.09 -33.13 -44.12
C SER A 75 49.13 -33.68 -45.13
N PRO A 76 49.66 -34.93 -45.09
CA PRO A 76 49.21 -36.12 -44.35
C PRO A 76 50.33 -37.06 -43.79
N THR A 77 49.90 -38.18 -43.19
CA THR A 77 50.60 -39.49 -43.12
C THR A 77 51.70 -39.71 -42.07
N SER A 78 51.44 -40.55 -41.07
CA SER A 78 51.98 -41.93 -41.05
C SER A 78 51.60 -42.68 -39.76
N LEU A 79 51.30 -43.96 -39.95
CA LEU A 79 51.01 -44.97 -38.93
C LEU A 79 52.33 -45.42 -38.27
N THR A 80 52.41 -45.41 -36.94
CA THR A 80 53.23 -46.39 -36.19
C THR A 80 52.69 -46.51 -34.75
N PRO A 81 52.50 -47.73 -34.21
CA PRO A 81 52.07 -47.96 -32.84
C PRO A 81 53.29 -48.05 -31.90
N THR A 82 53.26 -47.30 -30.80
CA THR A 82 54.30 -47.31 -29.75
C THR A 82 53.62 -47.45 -28.37
N PRO A 83 54.23 -48.18 -27.41
CA PRO A 83 53.51 -48.89 -26.36
C PRO A 83 53.17 -48.04 -25.13
N LEU A 84 52.15 -48.52 -24.41
CA LEU A 84 51.71 -48.09 -23.07
C LEU A 84 52.87 -47.97 -22.07
N PRO A 85 52.99 -46.85 -21.34
CA PRO A 85 53.75 -46.78 -20.09
C PRO A 85 52.84 -47.05 -18.86
N PRO A 86 53.45 -47.45 -17.73
CA PRO A 86 52.75 -48.03 -16.59
C PRO A 86 52.02 -47.00 -15.71
N THR A 87 50.94 -47.48 -15.10
CA THR A 87 50.12 -46.82 -14.09
C THR A 87 50.95 -46.40 -12.87
N THR A 88 51.28 -45.12 -12.79
CA THR A 88 51.80 -44.49 -11.56
C THR A 88 50.62 -43.94 -10.77
N GLN A 89 50.33 -44.56 -9.62
CA GLN A 89 49.36 -44.06 -8.65
C GLN A 89 49.83 -42.70 -8.11
N GLN A 90 49.15 -41.62 -8.52
CA GLN A 90 49.39 -40.29 -8.00
C GLN A 90 48.52 -40.07 -6.77
N ARG A 91 49.14 -40.14 -5.59
CA ARG A 91 48.61 -39.78 -4.29
C ARG A 91 48.28 -38.28 -4.29
N VAL A 92 46.99 -37.95 -4.33
CA VAL A 92 46.52 -36.56 -4.22
C VAL A 92 46.65 -36.10 -2.76
N SER A 93 47.70 -35.35 -2.46
CA SER A 93 47.82 -34.55 -1.25
C SER A 93 46.93 -33.32 -1.39
N PHE A 94 45.86 -33.26 -0.59
CA PHE A 94 44.99 -32.11 -0.45
C PHE A 94 45.79 -30.94 0.17
N GLN A 95 46.09 -29.92 -0.63
CA GLN A 95 46.71 -28.68 -0.18
C GLN A 95 45.66 -27.58 -0.24
N GLU A 96 45.22 -27.17 0.94
CA GLU A 96 44.21 -26.14 1.19
C GLU A 96 44.75 -24.76 0.76
N PRO A 97 44.10 -24.04 -0.18
CA PRO A 97 44.50 -22.68 -0.49
C PRO A 97 43.90 -21.74 0.55
N ARG A 98 44.76 -21.24 1.45
CA ARG A 98 44.51 -20.04 2.25
C ARG A 98 44.38 -18.84 1.30
N ALA A 99 43.15 -18.52 0.91
CA ALA A 99 42.84 -17.27 0.22
C ALA A 99 42.78 -16.14 1.26
N SER A 100 43.76 -15.24 1.17
CA SER A 100 43.82 -13.96 1.85
C SER A 100 42.61 -13.09 1.46
N LEU A 101 41.83 -12.72 2.46
CA LEU A 101 40.67 -11.83 2.35
C LEU A 101 41.17 -10.39 2.09
N GLN A 102 41.35 -10.04 0.82
CA GLN A 102 41.49 -8.64 0.39
C GLN A 102 40.10 -8.07 0.13
N LEU A 103 39.64 -7.19 1.04
CA LEU A 103 38.46 -6.36 0.83
C LEU A 103 38.65 -5.49 -0.43
N PRO A 104 37.69 -5.47 -1.38
CA PRO A 104 37.65 -4.42 -2.38
C PRO A 104 37.23 -3.11 -1.71
N GLN A 105 38.14 -2.16 -1.80
CA GLN A 105 37.99 -0.75 -1.53
C GLN A 105 36.73 -0.22 -2.23
N GLN A 106 35.82 0.34 -1.44
CA GLN A 106 34.52 0.88 -1.85
C GLN A 106 34.74 2.10 -2.75
N GLU A 107 34.71 1.89 -4.05
CA GLU A 107 34.79 2.96 -5.03
C GLU A 107 33.45 3.69 -5.12
N ALA A 108 33.45 4.92 -4.62
CA ALA A 108 32.34 5.84 -4.69
C ALA A 108 32.04 6.18 -6.15
N GLN A 109 30.86 5.81 -6.62
CA GLN A 109 30.32 6.21 -7.92
C GLN A 109 29.03 7.03 -7.77
N PRO A 110 28.76 7.91 -8.75
CA PRO A 110 28.27 9.26 -8.51
C PRO A 110 26.75 9.37 -8.55
N ARG A 111 26.23 10.33 -7.76
CA ARG A 111 24.84 10.80 -7.86
C ARG A 111 24.57 11.33 -9.26
N THR A 112 23.86 10.54 -10.07
CA THR A 112 23.27 11.04 -11.31
C THR A 112 22.04 11.87 -10.96
N SER A 113 22.18 13.18 -11.11
CA SER A 113 21.11 14.17 -11.09
C SER A 113 20.09 13.86 -12.18
N LEU A 114 18.90 13.37 -11.79
CA LEU A 114 17.78 13.25 -12.70
C LEU A 114 17.20 14.64 -12.96
N ASN A 115 17.32 15.08 -14.20
CA ASN A 115 16.89 16.37 -14.69
C ASN A 115 15.38 16.59 -14.47
N LEU A 116 15.12 17.68 -13.77
CA LEU A 116 13.87 18.43 -13.68
C LEU A 116 13.52 18.98 -15.07
N HIS A 117 12.67 18.29 -15.84
CA HIS A 117 12.15 18.80 -17.12
C HIS A 117 10.66 18.53 -17.36
N GLN A 118 9.87 18.33 -16.30
CA GLN A 118 8.42 18.20 -16.42
C GLN A 118 7.66 19.04 -15.40
N GLN A 119 8.06 20.31 -15.26
CA GLN A 119 7.30 21.28 -14.47
C GLN A 119 7.33 22.68 -15.10
N GLN A 120 7.07 22.78 -16.41
CA GLN A 120 6.99 24.08 -17.08
C GLN A 120 6.01 24.14 -18.27
N GLN A 121 4.80 23.58 -18.13
CA GLN A 121 3.70 23.80 -19.10
C GLN A 121 2.30 23.92 -18.47
N ARG A 122 2.16 24.68 -17.38
CA ARG A 122 0.84 25.16 -16.92
C ARG A 122 0.92 26.58 -16.36
N ALA A 123 1.11 27.57 -17.23
CA ALA A 123 0.87 28.97 -16.89
C ALA A 123 0.66 29.84 -18.15
N SER A 124 -0.54 29.82 -18.72
CA SER A 124 -1.00 30.89 -19.62
C SER A 124 -2.51 30.79 -19.88
N PHE A 125 -3.31 31.21 -18.90
CA PHE A 125 -4.67 31.71 -19.16
C PHE A 125 -5.01 32.76 -18.10
N GLN A 126 -4.51 33.99 -18.30
CA GLN A 126 -4.92 35.16 -17.53
C GLN A 126 -6.03 35.88 -18.29
N LEU A 127 -7.22 35.94 -17.69
CA LEU A 127 -8.32 36.80 -18.14
C LEU A 127 -8.10 38.25 -17.65
N PRO A 128 -8.55 39.26 -18.42
CA PRO A 128 -8.27 40.66 -18.16
C PRO A 128 -9.07 41.20 -16.95
N ARG A 129 -8.35 41.76 -15.98
CA ARG A 129 -8.89 42.54 -14.86
C ARG A 129 -9.33 43.91 -15.37
N ARG A 130 -10.63 44.17 -15.33
CA ARG A 130 -11.23 45.46 -15.64
C ARG A 130 -10.95 46.44 -14.49
N HIS A 131 -10.20 47.50 -14.77
CA HIS A 131 -10.05 48.66 -13.90
C HIS A 131 -11.36 49.44 -13.87
N SER A 132 -11.88 49.71 -12.68
CA SER A 132 -12.86 50.78 -12.45
C SER A 132 -12.35 51.65 -11.31
N SER A 133 -11.99 52.86 -11.72
CA SER A 133 -11.64 54.02 -10.94
C SER A 133 -12.87 54.54 -10.19
N GLN A 134 -12.74 54.75 -8.88
CA GLN A 134 -13.52 55.76 -8.17
C GLN A 134 -12.63 56.49 -7.16
N HIS A 135 -12.45 57.78 -7.44
CA HIS A 135 -12.21 58.83 -6.46
C HIS A 135 -13.38 58.89 -5.46
N SER A 136 -13.10 59.02 -4.17
CA SER A 136 -13.66 60.13 -3.38
C SER A 136 -12.94 60.29 -2.03
N GLN A 137 -12.89 61.53 -1.59
CA GLN A 137 -12.17 62.10 -0.46
C GLN A 137 -12.87 61.84 0.89
N SER A 138 -12.15 62.20 1.98
CA SER A 138 -12.56 62.57 3.36
C SER A 138 -12.23 61.56 4.49
N PRO A 139 -12.25 61.95 5.78
CA PRO A 139 -11.45 62.97 6.50
C PRO A 139 -10.68 62.33 7.71
N PRO A 140 -9.87 63.07 8.51
CA PRO A 140 -9.05 62.47 9.56
C PRO A 140 -9.87 62.24 10.83
N ASN A 141 -10.37 61.02 11.04
CA ASN A 141 -11.03 60.64 12.29
C ASN A 141 -10.16 59.60 13.03
N GLY A 142 -9.83 59.94 14.27
CA GLY A 142 -8.84 59.25 15.10
C GLY A 142 -9.13 57.77 15.37
N ILE A 143 -8.05 57.07 15.72
CA ILE A 143 -7.95 55.62 15.95
C ILE A 143 -9.02 55.08 16.94
N LEU A 144 -9.57 55.93 17.81
CA LEU A 144 -10.65 55.59 18.75
C LEU A 144 -12.05 55.53 18.12
N ALA A 145 -12.33 56.29 17.05
CA ALA A 145 -13.62 56.28 16.37
C ALA A 145 -13.81 55.04 15.46
N GLU A 146 -12.72 54.51 14.89
CA GLU A 146 -12.77 53.28 14.10
C GLU A 146 -12.96 52.02 14.98
N ALA A 147 -12.44 52.03 16.21
CA ALA A 147 -12.67 50.96 17.17
C ALA A 147 -14.14 50.88 17.62
N ALA A 148 -14.79 52.02 17.86
CA ALA A 148 -16.20 52.07 18.24
C ALA A 148 -17.13 51.60 17.10
N ASN A 149 -16.79 51.90 15.84
CA ASN A 149 -17.60 51.49 14.69
C ASN A 149 -17.49 49.98 14.37
N ARG A 150 -16.37 49.33 14.72
CA ARG A 150 -16.23 47.86 14.63
C ARG A 150 -17.06 47.09 15.65
N VAL A 151 -17.40 47.71 16.78
CA VAL A 151 -18.28 47.11 17.81
C VAL A 151 -19.76 47.30 17.45
N ALA A 152 -20.13 48.47 16.90
CA ALA A 152 -21.51 48.76 16.49
C ALA A 152 -21.95 48.02 15.20
N HIS A 153 -21.01 47.68 14.32
CA HIS A 153 -21.25 46.85 13.12
C HIS A 153 -20.70 45.43 13.25
N GLY A 154 -20.69 44.88 14.48
CA GLY A 154 -20.48 43.46 14.78
C GLY A 154 -21.56 42.53 14.21
N GLY A 155 -22.05 42.81 13.00
CA GLY A 155 -22.82 41.91 12.17
C GLY A 155 -21.98 40.66 11.95
N SER A 156 -22.28 39.64 12.72
CA SER A 156 -21.70 38.31 12.60
C SER A 156 -22.02 37.86 11.19
N LYS A 157 -21.06 38.02 10.26
CA LYS A 157 -21.20 37.56 8.88
C LYS A 157 -21.73 36.13 8.98
N PRO A 158 -22.91 35.81 8.43
CA PRO A 158 -23.51 34.50 8.61
C PRO A 158 -22.46 33.49 8.20
N ARG A 159 -21.92 32.78 9.19
CA ARG A 159 -20.88 31.77 8.99
C ARG A 159 -21.50 30.82 7.99
N ARG A 160 -21.00 30.89 6.75
CA ARG A 160 -21.48 30.13 5.59
C ARG A 160 -21.44 28.67 6.04
N ARG A 161 -22.56 28.15 6.54
CA ARG A 161 -22.67 26.78 7.07
C ARG A 161 -22.21 25.91 5.92
N LYS A 162 -21.01 25.33 6.04
CA LYS A 162 -20.53 24.33 5.08
C LYS A 162 -21.62 23.28 5.09
N LYS A 163 -22.37 23.15 3.99
CA LYS A 163 -23.37 22.09 3.84
C LYS A 163 -22.60 20.80 4.07
N VAL A 164 -22.82 20.17 5.22
CA VAL A 164 -22.24 18.87 5.52
C VAL A 164 -22.80 17.95 4.45
N ALA A 165 -21.94 17.47 3.56
CA ALA A 165 -22.35 16.56 2.51
C ALA A 165 -23.04 15.37 3.19
N LYS A 166 -24.32 15.18 2.90
CA LYS A 166 -25.07 14.03 3.39
C LYS A 166 -24.41 12.81 2.76
N LEU A 167 -23.72 12.01 3.56
CA LEU A 167 -23.16 10.74 3.12
C LEU A 167 -24.33 9.82 2.77
N THR A 168 -24.59 9.65 1.47
CA THR A 168 -25.60 8.73 0.97
C THR A 168 -24.95 7.36 0.86
N ILE A 169 -24.92 6.63 1.96
CA ILE A 169 -24.51 5.22 1.94
C ILE A 169 -25.69 4.44 1.35
N CYS A 170 -25.44 3.66 0.31
CA CYS A 170 -26.44 2.78 -0.28
C CYS A 170 -26.76 1.62 0.66
N GLU A 171 -28.02 1.21 0.70
CA GLU A 171 -28.45 -0.01 1.41
C GLU A 171 -27.72 -1.24 0.85
N PRO A 172 -27.39 -2.26 1.66
CA PRO A 172 -26.76 -3.48 1.16
C PRO A 172 -27.60 -4.19 0.10
N SER A 173 -26.96 -4.76 -0.93
CA SER A 173 -27.66 -5.45 -2.00
C SER A 173 -28.00 -6.91 -1.63
N ASP A 174 -29.21 -7.35 -1.99
CA ASP A 174 -29.72 -8.72 -1.78
C ASP A 174 -29.30 -9.72 -2.86
N HIS A 175 -28.66 -9.25 -3.93
CA HIS A 175 -28.11 -10.09 -4.99
C HIS A 175 -26.90 -9.42 -5.63
N LEU A 176 -26.13 -10.16 -6.42
CA LEU A 176 -25.03 -9.57 -7.18
C LEU A 176 -25.61 -8.77 -8.34
N THR A 177 -25.60 -7.43 -8.21
CA THR A 177 -26.11 -6.56 -9.28
C THR A 177 -25.17 -6.61 -10.49
N PRO A 178 -25.68 -6.41 -11.72
CA PRO A 178 -24.82 -6.35 -12.91
C PRO A 178 -23.74 -5.27 -12.81
N TYR A 179 -24.04 -4.16 -12.12
CA TYR A 179 -23.07 -3.10 -11.86
C TYR A 179 -21.93 -3.55 -10.93
N GLN A 180 -22.25 -4.26 -9.84
CA GLN A 180 -21.23 -4.86 -8.97
C GLN A 180 -20.40 -5.91 -9.71
N ALA A 181 -21.03 -6.75 -10.54
CA ALA A 181 -20.32 -7.74 -11.35
C ALA A 181 -19.36 -7.06 -12.34
N PHE A 182 -19.80 -5.99 -13.01
CA PHE A 182 -18.94 -5.21 -13.91
C PHE A 182 -17.79 -4.52 -13.17
N TYR A 183 -18.04 -3.97 -11.98
CA TYR A 183 -16.98 -3.40 -11.15
C TYR A 183 -15.92 -4.47 -10.78
N ILE A 184 -16.36 -5.59 -10.21
CA ILE A 184 -15.48 -6.66 -9.71
C ILE A 184 -14.71 -7.35 -10.86
N PHE A 185 -15.38 -7.72 -11.95
CA PHE A 185 -14.73 -8.51 -13.01
C PHE A 185 -14.22 -7.65 -14.17
N GLY A 186 -14.89 -6.55 -14.48
CA GLY A 186 -14.49 -5.64 -15.55
C GLY A 186 -13.36 -4.72 -15.10
N ILE A 187 -13.62 -3.87 -14.10
CA ILE A 187 -12.65 -2.88 -13.63
C ILE A 187 -11.54 -3.58 -12.83
N ASP A 188 -11.90 -4.31 -11.79
CA ASP A 188 -10.92 -4.95 -10.91
C ASP A 188 -10.37 -6.25 -11.51
N GLY A 189 -11.04 -6.91 -12.45
CA GLY A 189 -10.49 -8.09 -13.14
C GLY A 189 -9.64 -7.70 -14.34
N LEU A 190 -10.30 -7.35 -15.44
CA LEU A 190 -9.64 -7.03 -16.71
C LEU A 190 -8.83 -5.73 -16.65
N GLY A 191 -9.36 -4.69 -16.02
CA GLY A 191 -8.64 -3.42 -15.86
C GLY A 191 -7.35 -3.60 -15.06
N ALA A 192 -7.41 -4.32 -13.95
CA ALA A 192 -6.22 -4.64 -13.16
C ALA A 192 -5.23 -5.56 -13.89
N PHE A 193 -5.72 -6.53 -14.68
CA PHE A 193 -4.87 -7.37 -15.54
C PHE A 193 -4.01 -6.52 -16.47
N LEU A 194 -4.65 -5.60 -17.22
CA LEU A 194 -3.96 -4.77 -18.21
C LEU A 194 -2.99 -3.80 -17.54
N LEU A 195 -3.41 -3.15 -16.45
CA LEU A 195 -2.58 -2.19 -15.73
C LEU A 195 -1.38 -2.87 -15.07
N SER A 196 -1.61 -3.93 -14.28
CA SER A 196 -0.53 -4.64 -13.58
C SER A 196 0.41 -5.36 -14.54
N GLY A 197 -0.15 -6.00 -15.58
CA GLY A 197 0.64 -6.65 -16.62
C GLY A 197 1.52 -5.63 -17.36
N GLY A 198 0.98 -4.46 -17.70
CA GLY A 198 1.73 -3.38 -18.31
C GLY A 198 2.88 -2.84 -17.45
N ILE A 199 2.64 -2.62 -16.15
CA ILE A 199 3.69 -2.17 -15.21
C ILE A 199 4.79 -3.24 -15.07
N ASN A 200 4.42 -4.51 -14.89
CA ASN A 200 5.39 -5.60 -14.78
C ASN A 200 6.17 -5.79 -16.09
N PHE A 201 5.52 -5.65 -17.24
CA PHE A 201 6.18 -5.67 -18.55
C PHE A 201 7.21 -4.55 -18.68
N ALA A 202 6.88 -3.32 -18.30
CA ALA A 202 7.80 -2.19 -18.37
C ALA A 202 9.04 -2.41 -17.49
N ILE A 203 8.86 -2.91 -16.26
CA ILE A 203 9.96 -3.26 -15.36
C ILE A 203 10.80 -4.40 -15.95
N GLY A 204 10.16 -5.48 -16.41
CA GLY A 204 10.83 -6.62 -17.02
C GLY A 204 11.60 -6.23 -18.28
N TYR A 205 11.01 -5.40 -19.14
CA TYR A 205 11.66 -4.88 -20.33
C TYR A 205 12.91 -4.07 -19.97
N ALA A 206 12.78 -3.11 -19.06
CA ALA A 206 13.90 -2.29 -18.60
C ALA A 206 15.01 -3.17 -18.00
N MET A 207 14.67 -4.15 -17.18
CA MET A 207 15.65 -5.03 -16.55
C MET A 207 16.32 -5.97 -17.56
N TYR A 208 15.54 -6.75 -18.32
CA TYR A 208 16.10 -7.80 -19.17
C TYR A 208 16.72 -7.30 -20.47
N LYS A 209 16.34 -6.11 -20.97
CA LYS A 209 16.94 -5.54 -22.20
C LYS A 209 18.17 -4.68 -21.95
N THR A 210 18.40 -4.23 -20.72
CA THR A 210 19.58 -3.40 -20.40
C THR A 210 20.74 -4.20 -19.81
N ILE A 211 20.50 -5.45 -19.41
CA ILE A 211 21.54 -6.34 -18.87
C ILE A 211 22.44 -6.86 -20.00
N ASP A 212 23.75 -6.80 -19.75
CA ASP A 212 24.78 -7.46 -20.56
C ASP A 212 24.69 -8.98 -20.35
N THR A 213 24.01 -9.67 -21.25
CA THR A 213 23.75 -11.11 -21.16
C THR A 213 24.99 -11.98 -21.33
N ASP A 214 26.07 -11.44 -21.89
CA ASP A 214 27.33 -12.17 -22.04
C ASP A 214 28.01 -12.35 -20.68
N LYS A 215 27.89 -11.35 -19.79
CA LYS A 215 28.44 -11.39 -18.43
C LYS A 215 27.49 -12.05 -17.44
N HIS A 216 26.19 -11.77 -17.56
CA HIS A 216 25.18 -12.19 -16.59
C HIS A 216 23.95 -12.80 -17.29
N PRO A 217 24.06 -14.05 -17.78
CA PRO A 217 22.97 -14.70 -18.48
C PRO A 217 21.73 -14.80 -17.59
N ILE A 218 20.55 -14.61 -18.19
CA ILE A 218 19.26 -14.75 -17.52
C ILE A 218 18.99 -16.24 -17.32
N ARG A 219 18.86 -16.66 -16.08
CA ARG A 219 18.71 -18.08 -15.70
C ARG A 219 17.39 -18.29 -14.97
N LEU A 220 16.86 -19.50 -15.02
CA LEU A 220 15.61 -19.82 -14.34
C LEU A 220 15.80 -19.83 -12.83
N PHE A 221 16.83 -20.50 -12.31
CA PHE A 221 17.04 -20.65 -10.87
C PHE A 221 18.25 -19.89 -10.34
N GLN A 222 19.35 -19.85 -11.07
CA GLN A 222 20.62 -19.32 -10.57
C GLN A 222 20.67 -17.78 -10.50
N PHE A 223 21.32 -17.28 -9.45
CA PHE A 223 21.64 -15.87 -9.27
C PHE A 223 22.76 -15.41 -10.22
N PRO A 224 22.86 -14.09 -10.53
CA PRO A 224 22.08 -12.98 -9.98
C PRO A 224 20.72 -12.74 -10.66
N ASN A 225 20.53 -13.18 -11.91
CA ASN A 225 19.36 -12.87 -12.74
C ASN A 225 18.38 -14.04 -12.82
N THR A 226 17.77 -14.39 -11.68
CA THR A 226 16.84 -15.53 -11.56
C THR A 226 15.40 -15.14 -11.89
N LEU A 227 14.80 -15.81 -12.88
CA LEU A 227 13.37 -15.63 -13.21
C LEU A 227 12.47 -16.19 -12.10
N ALA A 228 12.86 -17.30 -11.47
CA ALA A 228 12.10 -17.92 -10.38
C ALA A 228 12.05 -17.01 -9.14
N GLY A 229 13.19 -16.40 -8.79
CA GLY A 229 13.26 -15.44 -7.68
C GLY A 229 12.40 -14.22 -7.94
N ASP A 230 12.46 -13.67 -9.16
CA ASP A 230 11.67 -12.52 -9.54
C ASP A 230 10.15 -12.81 -9.54
N ALA A 231 9.74 -13.97 -10.03
CA ALA A 231 8.34 -14.45 -9.95
C ALA A 231 7.86 -14.54 -8.49
N THR A 232 8.72 -15.02 -7.60
CA THR A 232 8.44 -15.14 -6.15
C THR A 232 8.24 -13.76 -5.53
N VAL A 233 9.21 -12.85 -5.72
CA VAL A 233 9.15 -11.49 -5.18
C VAL A 233 7.91 -10.75 -5.71
N THR A 234 7.61 -10.91 -7.00
CA THR A 234 6.43 -10.33 -7.64
C THR A 234 5.14 -10.78 -6.94
N ILE A 235 4.97 -12.07 -6.63
CA ILE A 235 3.77 -12.56 -5.91
C ILE A 235 3.59 -11.83 -4.59
N PHE A 236 4.62 -11.81 -3.76
CA PHE A 236 4.52 -11.25 -2.41
C PHE A 236 4.28 -9.75 -2.44
N ILE A 237 5.11 -9.00 -3.17
CA ILE A 237 5.01 -7.54 -3.21
C ILE A 237 3.70 -7.12 -3.87
N GLN A 238 3.36 -7.67 -5.05
CA GLN A 238 2.15 -7.29 -5.77
C GLN A 238 0.91 -7.62 -4.95
N THR A 239 0.77 -8.83 -4.40
CA THR A 239 -0.42 -9.21 -3.62
C THR A 239 -0.59 -8.33 -2.37
N ILE A 240 0.50 -7.99 -1.68
CA ILE A 240 0.45 -7.09 -0.51
C ILE A 240 0.02 -5.68 -0.94
N MET A 241 0.65 -5.11 -1.98
CA MET A 241 0.29 -3.79 -2.46
C MET A 241 -1.16 -3.73 -2.93
N THR A 242 -1.59 -4.73 -3.71
CA THR A 242 -2.96 -4.87 -4.20
C THR A 242 -3.96 -4.89 -3.03
N TRP A 243 -3.70 -5.66 -1.96
CA TRP A 243 -4.57 -5.70 -0.78
C TRP A 243 -4.82 -4.29 -0.20
N PHE A 244 -3.77 -3.47 -0.07
CA PHE A 244 -3.89 -2.11 0.44
C PHE A 244 -4.53 -1.14 -0.55
N ILE A 245 -4.26 -1.27 -1.84
CA ILE A 245 -4.87 -0.46 -2.89
C ILE A 245 -6.38 -0.70 -2.90
N GLU A 246 -6.81 -1.96 -2.92
CA GLU A 246 -8.24 -2.33 -2.89
C GLU A 246 -8.93 -1.88 -1.61
N LEU A 247 -8.25 -2.01 -0.47
CA LEU A 247 -8.74 -1.46 0.80
C LEU A 247 -9.04 0.04 0.67
N VAL A 248 -8.18 0.82 0.01
CA VAL A 248 -8.39 2.27 -0.13
C VAL A 248 -9.44 2.60 -1.19
N LEU A 249 -9.38 1.97 -2.37
CA LEU A 249 -10.26 2.25 -3.50
C LEU A 249 -11.70 1.88 -3.20
N VAL A 250 -11.96 0.64 -2.78
CA VAL A 250 -13.32 0.17 -2.49
C VAL A 250 -13.94 0.97 -1.34
N ASN A 251 -13.18 1.27 -0.29
CA ASN A 251 -13.69 2.12 0.80
C ASN A 251 -14.01 3.54 0.33
N ARG A 252 -13.24 4.10 -0.60
CA ARG A 252 -13.52 5.42 -1.16
C ARG A 252 -14.80 5.38 -1.99
N ASP A 253 -14.97 4.37 -2.84
CA ASP A 253 -16.10 4.25 -3.75
C ASP A 253 -17.41 3.92 -3.00
N LEU A 254 -17.32 3.16 -1.89
CA LEU A 254 -18.43 2.96 -0.95
C LEU A 254 -18.83 4.26 -0.25
N ARG A 255 -17.85 5.08 0.16
CA ARG A 255 -18.11 6.38 0.82
C ARG A 255 -18.73 7.42 -0.10
N SER A 256 -18.41 7.37 -1.38
CA SER A 256 -19.06 8.23 -2.37
C SER A 256 -20.44 7.72 -2.78
N GLY A 257 -20.86 6.54 -2.31
CA GLY A 257 -22.12 5.91 -2.72
C GLY A 257 -22.11 5.52 -4.19
N HIS A 258 -20.93 5.35 -4.81
CA HIS A 258 -20.84 4.91 -6.20
C HIS A 258 -21.16 3.43 -6.34
N ILE A 259 -20.90 2.64 -5.30
CA ILE A 259 -21.06 1.19 -5.32
C ILE A 259 -21.87 0.77 -4.11
N GLN A 260 -22.81 -0.13 -4.36
CA GLN A 260 -23.62 -0.74 -3.32
C GLN A 260 -22.80 -1.83 -2.59
N PRO A 261 -22.82 -1.89 -1.25
CA PRO A 261 -22.21 -3.00 -0.52
C PRO A 261 -22.96 -4.31 -0.78
N ILE A 262 -22.28 -5.45 -0.61
CA ILE A 262 -22.88 -6.78 -0.81
C ILE A 262 -23.45 -7.29 0.52
N GLY A 263 -24.78 -7.43 0.60
CA GLY A 263 -25.49 -7.81 1.83
C GLY A 263 -26.00 -9.26 1.87
N PHE A 264 -26.12 -9.92 0.72
CA PHE A 264 -26.76 -11.24 0.64
C PHE A 264 -25.94 -12.41 1.21
N ILE A 265 -24.64 -12.22 1.42
CA ILE A 265 -23.77 -13.28 1.96
C ILE A 265 -23.96 -13.32 3.48
N LYS A 266 -24.25 -14.50 4.04
CA LYS A 266 -24.39 -14.67 5.48
C LYS A 266 -23.04 -14.52 6.19
N GLU A 267 -23.06 -13.90 7.37
CA GLU A 267 -21.87 -13.75 8.20
C GLU A 267 -21.35 -15.14 8.64
N PRO A 268 -20.05 -15.44 8.47
CA PRO A 268 -19.51 -16.74 8.84
C PRO A 268 -19.46 -16.93 10.36
N SER A 269 -19.69 -18.17 10.80
CA SER A 269 -19.65 -18.58 12.21
C SER A 269 -18.26 -18.99 12.69
N ASN A 270 -17.38 -19.46 11.79
CA ASN A 270 -16.05 -19.96 12.13
C ASN A 270 -15.10 -18.83 12.57
N ALA A 271 -14.47 -18.97 13.75
CA ALA A 271 -13.58 -17.97 14.33
C ALA A 271 -12.40 -17.58 13.41
N LEU A 272 -11.76 -18.52 12.72
CA LEU A 272 -10.63 -18.21 11.84
C LEU A 272 -11.07 -17.39 10.62
N VAL A 273 -12.21 -17.77 10.04
CA VAL A 273 -12.78 -17.06 8.89
C VAL A 273 -13.23 -15.66 9.32
N ARG A 274 -13.84 -15.53 10.50
CA ARG A 274 -14.21 -14.25 11.09
C ARG A 274 -13.00 -13.37 11.41
N TRP A 275 -11.93 -13.95 11.96
CA TRP A 275 -10.66 -13.25 12.17
C TRP A 275 -10.11 -12.70 10.86
N PHE A 276 -10.07 -13.53 9.83
CA PHE A 276 -9.59 -13.15 8.49
C PHE A 276 -10.45 -12.02 7.90
N LEU A 277 -11.78 -12.12 8.01
CA LEU A 277 -12.75 -11.12 7.55
C LEU A 277 -12.90 -9.89 8.45
N LEU A 278 -12.06 -9.78 9.50
CA LEU A 278 -12.07 -8.65 10.43
C LEU A 278 -13.42 -8.52 11.17
N LEU A 279 -14.10 -9.64 11.43
CA LEU A 279 -15.40 -9.77 12.10
C LEU A 279 -15.29 -10.17 13.59
N ASP A 280 -14.10 -10.51 14.09
CA ASP A 280 -13.88 -10.92 15.49
C ASP A 280 -13.98 -9.78 16.52
N ARG A 281 -14.63 -8.68 16.14
CA ARG A 281 -15.03 -7.61 17.06
C ARG A 281 -16.35 -7.93 17.72
N ARG A 282 -16.49 -9.09 18.35
CA ARG A 282 -17.64 -9.29 19.22
C ARG A 282 -17.54 -8.30 20.38
N PRO A 283 -18.59 -7.51 20.66
CA PRO A 283 -18.61 -6.72 21.88
C PRO A 283 -18.37 -7.68 23.05
N PRO A 284 -17.61 -7.25 24.08
CA PRO A 284 -17.48 -8.06 25.28
C PRO A 284 -18.89 -8.43 25.70
N LYS A 285 -19.14 -9.74 25.85
CA LYS A 285 -20.41 -10.30 26.31
C LYS A 285 -20.75 -9.48 27.56
N ALA A 286 -21.65 -8.50 27.41
CA ALA A 286 -22.09 -7.67 28.52
C ALA A 286 -22.48 -8.69 29.56
N ALA A 287 -21.73 -8.69 30.68
CA ALA A 287 -21.72 -9.76 31.66
C ALA A 287 -23.16 -10.19 31.82
N ALA A 288 -23.50 -11.33 31.18
CA ALA A 288 -24.85 -11.83 31.18
C ALA A 288 -25.09 -12.00 32.65
N SER A 289 -25.97 -11.13 33.16
CA SER A 289 -26.35 -11.00 34.55
C SER A 289 -26.23 -12.38 35.17
N SER A 290 -25.16 -12.57 35.94
CA SER A 290 -25.12 -13.59 36.96
C SER A 290 -26.13 -13.14 38.03
N GLY A 291 -27.40 -13.09 37.63
CA GLY A 291 -28.50 -13.47 38.49
C GLY A 291 -28.44 -14.99 38.49
N SER A 292 -27.43 -15.53 39.18
CA SER A 292 -27.68 -16.72 39.95
C SER A 292 -28.60 -16.25 41.06
N ASP A 293 -29.86 -16.59 40.90
CA ASP A 293 -30.84 -16.68 41.97
C ASP A 293 -30.17 -17.39 43.16
N GLU A 294 -29.71 -16.62 44.14
CA GLU A 294 -29.45 -17.15 45.48
C GLU A 294 -30.80 -17.11 46.19
N GLU A 295 -31.52 -18.21 46.00
CA GLU A 295 -32.76 -18.55 46.69
C GLU A 295 -32.58 -18.40 48.20
N ALA A 296 -33.35 -17.46 48.74
CA ALA A 296 -33.97 -17.46 50.06
C ALA A 296 -33.65 -18.64 51.00
N SER A 297 -32.98 -18.32 52.11
CA SER A 297 -33.38 -18.84 53.42
C SER A 297 -32.91 -17.94 54.55
N GLY A 298 -33.88 -17.38 55.28
CA GLY A 298 -33.74 -17.20 56.73
C GLY A 298 -33.51 -15.79 57.25
N ASP A 299 -34.62 -15.17 57.65
CA ASP A 299 -34.81 -14.59 58.99
C ASP A 299 -34.30 -13.17 59.29
N GLY A 300 -35.25 -12.22 59.18
CA GLY A 300 -35.70 -11.40 60.31
C GLY A 300 -34.67 -10.69 61.18
N GLY A 301 -34.41 -9.41 60.89
CA GLY A 301 -33.74 -8.53 61.85
C GLY A 301 -33.61 -7.10 61.37
N ASN A 302 -34.43 -6.21 61.93
CA ASN A 302 -34.31 -4.76 61.80
C ASN A 302 -32.88 -4.28 62.08
N ALA A 303 -32.34 -3.42 61.21
CA ALA A 303 -31.74 -2.13 61.57
C ALA A 303 -30.83 -1.62 60.45
N GLU A 304 -30.74 -0.29 60.42
CA GLU A 304 -29.57 0.46 59.98
C GLU A 304 -29.39 0.73 58.48
N LEU A 305 -30.14 1.74 58.09
CA LEU A 305 -29.75 2.85 57.22
C LEU A 305 -28.26 3.26 57.39
N SER A 306 -27.34 2.56 56.75
CA SER A 306 -26.00 3.02 56.37
C SER A 306 -25.43 2.03 55.36
N ALA A 307 -25.71 2.21 54.07
CA ALA A 307 -25.00 1.48 53.04
C ALA A 307 -23.59 2.10 52.91
N PRO A 308 -22.51 1.34 53.18
CA PRO A 308 -21.16 1.79 52.88
C PRO A 308 -21.06 1.93 51.35
N HIS A 309 -20.66 3.12 50.90
CA HIS A 309 -20.23 3.36 49.54
C HIS A 309 -19.03 2.43 49.27
N ASP A 310 -19.30 1.28 48.67
CA ASP A 310 -18.26 0.31 48.33
C ASP A 310 -17.44 0.90 47.17
N GLU A 311 -16.29 1.49 47.51
CA GLU A 311 -15.26 2.00 46.60
C GLU A 311 -14.65 0.90 45.70
N ASN A 312 -15.19 -0.32 45.74
CA ASN A 312 -14.80 -1.45 44.94
C ASN A 312 -15.64 -1.66 43.67
N CYS A 313 -16.36 -0.63 43.20
CA CYS A 313 -16.89 -0.56 41.83
C CYS A 313 -15.74 -0.38 40.81
N ARG A 314 -14.91 -1.42 40.75
CA ARG A 314 -13.69 -1.54 39.96
C ARG A 314 -14.01 -2.28 38.66
N CYS A 315 -14.91 -1.75 37.84
CA CYS A 315 -15.17 -2.30 36.49
C CYS A 315 -15.50 -1.25 35.41
N GLU A 316 -15.41 0.04 35.71
CA GLU A 316 -15.53 1.12 34.71
C GLU A 316 -14.18 1.71 34.29
N LYS A 317 -13.08 1.16 34.81
CA LYS A 317 -11.71 1.50 34.37
C LYS A 317 -11.29 0.59 33.22
N HIS A 318 -11.03 1.23 32.08
CA HIS A 318 -10.50 0.69 30.81
C HIS A 318 -11.53 0.24 29.77
N VAL A 319 -12.64 0.97 29.61
CA VAL A 319 -12.91 1.46 28.26
C VAL A 319 -11.91 2.59 28.04
N GLU A 320 -10.65 2.22 27.79
CA GLU A 320 -9.63 3.17 27.34
C GLU A 320 -10.24 3.79 26.07
N GLN A 321 -10.75 5.02 26.20
CA GLN A 321 -11.23 5.82 25.08
C GLN A 321 -10.01 6.05 24.20
N TYR A 322 -9.74 5.08 23.34
CA TYR A 322 -8.68 5.16 22.35
C TYR A 322 -8.97 6.41 21.51
N GLU A 323 -8.12 7.44 21.67
CA GLU A 323 -8.24 8.66 20.89
C GLU A 323 -8.15 8.29 19.40
N PRO A 324 -9.21 8.58 18.60
CA PRO A 324 -9.17 8.40 17.16
C PRO A 324 -8.00 9.24 16.62
N GLY A 325 -6.93 8.56 16.18
CA GLY A 325 -5.70 9.22 15.73
C GLY A 325 -4.43 8.71 16.41
N SER A 326 -4.51 7.89 17.46
CA SER A 326 -3.32 7.28 18.05
C SER A 326 -2.55 6.44 17.02
N TRP A 327 -1.29 6.78 16.78
CA TRP A 327 -0.40 6.08 15.82
C TRP A 327 -0.27 4.59 16.13
N LYS A 328 -0.35 4.20 17.41
CA LYS A 328 -0.30 2.80 17.85
C LYS A 328 -1.46 2.00 17.26
N HIS A 329 -2.65 2.58 17.21
CA HIS A 329 -3.83 1.95 16.61
C HIS A 329 -3.65 1.73 15.10
N TRP A 330 -3.11 2.74 14.43
CA TRP A 330 -2.79 2.67 13.01
C TRP A 330 -1.73 1.60 12.70
N ALA A 331 -0.66 1.54 13.49
CA ALA A 331 0.40 0.55 13.33
C ALA A 331 -0.14 -0.87 13.50
N VAL A 332 -0.91 -1.12 14.56
CA VAL A 332 -1.62 -2.39 14.77
C VAL A 332 -2.47 -2.75 13.58
N PHE A 333 -3.28 -1.80 13.10
CA PHE A 333 -4.20 -2.05 12.00
C PHE A 333 -3.42 -2.44 10.74
N LEU A 334 -2.35 -1.70 10.41
CA LEU A 334 -1.47 -1.98 9.27
C LEU A 334 -0.80 -3.36 9.39
N VAL A 335 -0.24 -3.71 10.54
CA VAL A 335 0.34 -5.04 10.79
C VAL A 335 -0.71 -6.13 10.62
N SER A 336 -1.93 -5.90 11.11
CA SER A 336 -3.03 -6.84 10.96
C SER A 336 -3.42 -7.02 9.48
N GLN A 337 -3.46 -5.95 8.68
CA GLN A 337 -3.72 -6.03 7.25
C GLN A 337 -2.58 -6.74 6.51
N LEU A 338 -1.33 -6.41 6.83
CA LEU A 338 -0.15 -7.02 6.25
C LEU A 338 -0.13 -8.54 6.48
N LEU A 339 -0.44 -9.00 7.69
CA LEU A 339 -0.50 -10.42 8.01
C LEU A 339 -1.55 -11.16 7.16
N ARG A 340 -2.74 -10.56 6.96
CA ARG A 340 -3.78 -11.15 6.09
C ARG A 340 -3.36 -11.18 4.63
N ALA A 341 -2.78 -10.09 4.15
CA ALA A 341 -2.25 -10.02 2.81
C ALA A 341 -1.16 -11.09 2.59
N LEU A 342 -0.26 -11.29 3.55
CA LEU A 342 0.76 -12.34 3.51
C LEU A 342 0.18 -13.75 3.45
N VAL A 343 -0.88 -14.04 4.21
CA VAL A 343 -1.57 -15.35 4.13
C VAL A 343 -2.10 -15.59 2.70
N VAL A 344 -2.68 -14.57 2.07
CA VAL A 344 -3.12 -14.69 0.68
C VAL A 344 -1.94 -14.80 -0.28
N SER A 345 -0.85 -14.05 -0.07
CA SER A 345 0.35 -14.14 -0.90
C SER A 345 0.96 -15.54 -0.88
N VAL A 346 1.00 -16.20 0.29
CA VAL A 346 1.46 -17.60 0.41
C VAL A 346 0.56 -18.54 -0.38
N LEU A 347 -0.77 -18.37 -0.27
CA LEU A 347 -1.71 -19.17 -1.06
C LEU A 347 -1.50 -18.97 -2.57
N MET A 348 -1.36 -17.72 -3.01
CA MET A 348 -1.08 -17.40 -4.42
C MET A 348 0.27 -17.93 -4.88
N PHE A 349 1.28 -17.94 -4.02
CA PHE A 349 2.57 -18.56 -4.32
C PHE A 349 2.42 -20.05 -4.60
N MET A 350 1.71 -20.79 -3.76
CA MET A 350 1.48 -22.22 -3.95
C MET A 350 0.75 -22.53 -5.27
N ILE A 351 -0.19 -21.65 -5.67
CA ILE A 351 -0.99 -21.84 -6.89
C ILE A 351 -0.20 -21.44 -8.14
N MET A 352 0.46 -20.28 -8.13
CA MET A 352 1.01 -19.66 -9.34
C MET A 352 2.47 -20.02 -9.61
N TRP A 353 3.27 -20.27 -8.57
CA TRP A 353 4.71 -20.42 -8.72
C TRP A 353 5.07 -21.71 -9.50
N ALA A 354 4.55 -22.86 -9.10
CA ALA A 354 4.90 -24.13 -9.74
C ALA A 354 4.51 -24.21 -11.23
N PRO A 355 3.29 -23.82 -11.65
CA PRO A 355 2.94 -23.76 -13.07
C PRO A 355 3.86 -22.81 -13.85
N THR A 356 4.21 -21.67 -13.26
CA THR A 356 5.11 -20.70 -13.87
C THR A 356 6.50 -21.28 -14.12
N ILE A 357 7.07 -21.96 -13.14
CA ILE A 357 8.37 -22.65 -13.29
C ILE A 357 8.28 -23.72 -14.38
N GLY A 358 7.21 -24.50 -14.43
CA GLY A 358 7.00 -25.50 -15.47
C GLY A 358 6.95 -24.91 -16.89
N ILE A 359 6.21 -23.82 -17.08
CA ILE A 359 6.11 -23.12 -18.36
C ILE A 359 7.46 -22.52 -18.77
N LEU A 360 8.16 -21.87 -17.85
CA LEU A 360 9.48 -21.29 -18.13
C LEU A 360 10.52 -22.36 -18.46
N ALA A 361 10.52 -23.49 -17.73
CA ALA A 361 11.40 -24.61 -18.02
C ALA A 361 11.10 -25.27 -19.38
N ALA A 362 9.85 -25.21 -19.86
CA ALA A 362 9.48 -25.70 -21.18
C ALA A 362 9.94 -24.77 -22.32
N ILE A 363 10.01 -23.46 -22.07
CA ILE A 363 10.41 -22.45 -23.07
C ILE A 363 11.93 -22.23 -23.09
N GLY A 364 12.61 -22.38 -21.94
CA GLY A 364 14.03 -22.09 -21.81
C GLY A 364 14.96 -23.16 -22.38
N ASP A 365 16.15 -22.74 -22.79
CA ASP A 365 17.20 -23.66 -23.25
C ASP A 365 17.93 -24.28 -22.07
N LYS A 366 17.90 -25.62 -21.95
CA LYS A 366 18.63 -26.32 -20.88
C LYS A 366 20.14 -26.31 -21.14
N ARG A 367 20.93 -25.63 -20.31
CA ARG A 367 22.40 -25.56 -20.38
C ARG A 367 23.02 -25.62 -18.99
N GLY A 368 24.03 -26.48 -18.80
CA GLY A 368 24.79 -26.52 -17.55
C GLY A 368 23.96 -26.80 -16.28
N GLY A 369 22.86 -27.54 -16.40
CA GLY A 369 21.98 -27.89 -15.28
C GLY A 369 20.90 -26.85 -14.94
N ASP A 370 20.81 -25.74 -15.67
CA ASP A 370 19.76 -24.73 -15.52
C ASP A 370 19.11 -24.42 -16.89
N TRP A 371 18.07 -23.61 -16.90
CA TRP A 371 17.42 -23.10 -18.10
C TRP A 371 17.85 -21.65 -18.31
N SER A 372 18.40 -21.37 -19.48
CA SER A 372 18.87 -20.04 -19.87
C SER A 372 17.93 -19.39 -20.90
N PHE A 373 17.83 -18.07 -20.83
CA PHE A 373 17.05 -17.26 -21.77
C PHE A 373 17.96 -16.22 -22.42
N ASP A 374 17.90 -16.13 -23.74
CA ASP A 374 18.66 -15.13 -24.49
C ASP A 374 18.12 -13.71 -24.18
N GLY A 375 19.01 -12.73 -24.02
CA GLY A 375 18.66 -11.32 -23.84
C GLY A 375 17.97 -10.71 -25.06
N THR A 376 18.22 -11.25 -26.25
CA THR A 376 17.49 -10.84 -27.46
C THR A 376 16.03 -11.32 -27.44
N SER A 377 15.73 -12.37 -26.68
CA SER A 377 14.38 -12.92 -26.55
C SER A 377 13.41 -11.94 -25.91
N TRP A 378 12.16 -12.02 -26.33
CA TRP A 378 11.03 -11.33 -25.69
C TRP A 378 10.39 -12.17 -24.58
N ALA A 379 10.87 -13.40 -24.36
CA ALA A 379 10.27 -14.31 -23.40
C ALA A 379 10.26 -13.75 -21.96
N PRO A 380 11.35 -13.19 -21.40
CA PRO A 380 11.32 -12.67 -20.03
C PRO A 380 10.40 -11.45 -19.83
N PRO A 381 10.39 -10.42 -20.71
CA PRO A 381 9.40 -9.34 -20.63
C PRO A 381 7.95 -9.82 -20.81
N LEU A 382 7.69 -10.70 -21.78
CA LEU A 382 6.34 -11.22 -22.02
C LEU A 382 5.84 -12.10 -20.86
N PHE A 383 6.73 -12.90 -20.28
CA PHE A 383 6.49 -13.63 -19.04
C PHE A 383 6.01 -12.66 -17.95
N LYS A 384 6.73 -11.56 -17.74
CA LYS A 384 6.35 -10.54 -16.75
C LYS A 384 5.00 -9.92 -17.00
N LEU A 385 4.67 -9.63 -18.25
CA LEU A 385 3.37 -9.10 -18.65
C LEU A 385 2.25 -10.06 -18.24
N ILE A 386 2.34 -11.30 -18.71
CA ILE A 386 1.29 -12.30 -18.51
C ILE A 386 1.19 -12.65 -17.04
N TYR A 387 2.33 -12.87 -16.38
CA TYR A 387 2.37 -13.26 -14.97
C TYR A 387 1.80 -12.17 -14.05
N GLY A 388 2.25 -10.92 -14.21
CA GLY A 388 1.75 -9.78 -13.44
C GLY A 388 0.26 -9.52 -13.70
N GLY A 389 -0.18 -9.68 -14.95
CA GLY A 389 -1.58 -9.54 -15.33
C GLY A 389 -2.46 -10.63 -14.73
N VAL A 390 -2.10 -11.91 -14.91
CA VAL A 390 -2.86 -13.05 -14.37
C VAL A 390 -2.92 -12.98 -12.85
N LEU A 391 -1.81 -12.67 -12.19
CA LEU A 391 -1.79 -12.50 -10.74
C LEU A 391 -2.75 -11.39 -10.28
N ALA A 392 -2.82 -10.27 -11.00
CA ALA A 392 -3.79 -9.22 -10.70
C ALA A 392 -5.22 -9.74 -10.90
N ALA A 393 -5.56 -10.27 -12.08
CA ALA A 393 -6.89 -10.80 -12.39
C ALA A 393 -7.40 -11.85 -11.38
N LEU A 394 -6.50 -12.64 -10.78
CA LEU A 394 -6.85 -13.62 -9.76
C LEU A 394 -6.98 -13.04 -8.35
N THR A 395 -6.35 -11.91 -8.04
CA THR A 395 -6.30 -11.35 -6.68
C THR A 395 -7.20 -10.14 -6.48
N THR A 396 -7.30 -9.22 -7.46
CA THR A 396 -8.09 -7.99 -7.33
C THR A 396 -9.60 -8.24 -7.22
N PRO A 397 -10.28 -9.06 -8.06
CA PRO A 397 -11.72 -9.27 -7.91
C PRO A 397 -12.11 -9.88 -6.56
N PRO A 398 -11.41 -10.92 -6.03
CA PRO A 398 -11.68 -11.44 -4.70
C PRO A 398 -11.46 -10.41 -3.59
N PHE A 399 -10.45 -9.55 -3.70
CA PHE A 399 -10.20 -8.49 -2.72
C PHE A 399 -11.29 -7.41 -2.75
N ALA A 400 -11.71 -6.99 -3.94
CA ALA A 400 -12.81 -6.06 -4.08
C ALA A 400 -14.11 -6.63 -3.48
N ALA A 401 -14.46 -7.87 -3.85
CA ALA A 401 -15.60 -8.58 -3.30
C ALA A 401 -15.51 -8.72 -1.77
N PHE A 402 -14.34 -9.09 -1.24
CA PHE A 402 -14.08 -9.17 0.20
C PHE A 402 -14.42 -7.86 0.91
N TRP A 403 -13.96 -6.72 0.40
CA TRP A 403 -14.22 -5.42 1.01
C TRP A 403 -15.69 -5.01 0.91
N LEU A 404 -16.34 -5.27 -0.24
CA LEU A 404 -17.77 -4.99 -0.44
C LEU A 404 -18.66 -5.80 0.51
N VAL A 405 -18.39 -7.10 0.66
CA VAL A 405 -19.13 -8.00 1.56
C VAL A 405 -18.92 -7.60 3.02
N ARG A 406 -17.67 -7.33 3.38
CA ARG A 406 -17.33 -6.86 4.73
C ARG A 406 -18.12 -5.59 5.09
N CYS A 407 -18.24 -4.65 4.17
CA CYS A 407 -19.02 -3.43 4.41
C CYS A 407 -20.53 -3.70 4.51
N GLY A 408 -21.07 -4.64 3.74
CA GLY A 408 -22.45 -5.09 3.88
C GLY A 408 -22.75 -5.63 5.27
N TRP A 409 -21.89 -6.49 5.82
CA TRP A 409 -22.04 -6.98 7.20
C TRP A 409 -21.96 -5.89 8.25
N ALA A 410 -21.07 -4.90 8.06
CA ALA A 410 -20.93 -3.79 8.99
C ALA A 410 -22.19 -2.92 9.02
N LEU A 411 -22.86 -2.72 7.88
CA LEU A 411 -24.11 -1.97 7.80
C LEU A 411 -25.26 -2.72 8.46
N GLN A 412 -25.46 -3.98 8.11
CA GLN A 412 -26.50 -4.83 8.72
C GLN A 412 -26.33 -4.95 10.24
N ALA A 413 -25.10 -5.02 10.74
CA ALA A 413 -24.86 -5.04 12.18
C ALA A 413 -25.32 -3.74 12.87
N ASN A 414 -25.09 -2.59 12.23
CA ASN A 414 -25.54 -1.30 12.77
C ASN A 414 -27.05 -1.13 12.73
N GLU A 415 -27.72 -1.60 11.67
CA GLU A 415 -29.18 -1.61 11.56
C GLU A 415 -29.82 -2.41 12.70
N ARG A 416 -29.34 -3.64 12.96
CA ARG A 416 -29.80 -4.45 14.10
C ARG A 416 -29.63 -3.75 15.44
N HIS A 417 -28.55 -3.00 15.64
CA HIS A 417 -28.33 -2.24 16.88
C HIS A 417 -29.31 -1.08 17.03
N LEU A 418 -29.67 -0.41 15.93
CA LEU A 418 -30.66 0.65 15.93
C LEU A 418 -32.06 0.10 16.20
N GLU A 419 -32.43 -1.03 15.60
CA GLU A 419 -33.71 -1.70 15.85
C GLU A 419 -33.89 -2.08 17.33
N VAL A 420 -32.86 -2.65 17.96
CA VAL A 420 -32.87 -2.98 19.39
C VAL A 420 -32.99 -1.71 20.24
N ALA A 421 -32.27 -0.64 19.89
CA ALA A 421 -32.34 0.62 20.62
C ALA A 421 -33.72 1.28 20.51
N VAL A 422 -34.34 1.24 19.33
CA VAL A 422 -35.70 1.76 19.10
C VAL A 422 -36.75 0.91 19.80
N ALA A 423 -36.62 -0.42 19.80
CA ALA A 423 -37.54 -1.31 20.50
C ALA A 423 -37.46 -1.19 22.03
N SER A 424 -36.36 -0.66 22.56
CA SER A 424 -36.17 -0.42 24.00
C SER A 424 -36.61 0.96 24.49
N ALA A 425 -36.97 1.86 23.58
CA ALA A 425 -37.42 3.23 23.87
C ALA A 425 -38.94 3.33 23.78
#